data_AF-A0A358KIW2-F1
#
_entry.id   AF-A0A358KIW2-F1
#
_cell.length_a   1.000
_cell.length_b   1.000
_cell.length_c   1.000
_cell.angle_alpha   90.00
_cell.angle_beta   90.00
_cell.angle_gamma   90.00
#
_symmetry.space_group_name_H-M   'P 1'
#
loop_
_entity.id
_entity.type
_entity.pdbx_description
1 polymer ?
#
loop_
_entity_poly.entity_id
_entity_poly.type
_entity_poly.pdbx_seq_one_letter_code
_entity_poly.pdbx_strand_id
1 'polypeptide(L)'
;ITSAPKSTLGQHADVVLNVKVPKEACPFNMAPTASTTASLVMGDALSMAVLDARGFKKSDFAQRHPSGAIGRALLLRVGDIMRSGSRNPIAHQTMPVRDALLIMGEAKSGSVSVVNKNGKLAGVFTDGDLRRHLAKDDDVLDLPLAKVMTRRPTTIREDALAADAIRIFNERNIDDLIVVNAKREPIGLVDSQDLPKLKAV
;
A
#
# COMPACT_ATOMS: atom_id res chain seq x y z
N ILE A 1 -21.46 24.01 21.17
CA ILE A 1 -22.17 24.29 19.89
C ILE A 1 -23.66 24.33 20.20
N THR A 2 -24.37 25.42 19.90
CA THR A 2 -25.82 25.53 20.18
C THR A 2 -26.48 26.59 19.30
N SER A 3 -27.79 26.47 19.06
CA SER A 3 -28.61 27.53 18.42
C SER A 3 -29.14 28.56 19.43
N ALA A 4 -28.97 28.31 20.74
CA ALA A 4 -29.46 29.15 21.83
C ALA A 4 -28.30 29.59 22.75
N PRO A 5 -27.57 30.67 22.42
CA PRO A 5 -26.41 31.12 23.20
C PRO A 5 -26.72 31.48 24.66
N LYS A 6 -27.97 31.88 24.94
CA LYS A 6 -28.44 32.23 26.29
C LYS A 6 -29.00 31.04 27.08
N SER A 7 -29.00 29.83 26.52
CA SER A 7 -29.41 28.62 27.25
C SER A 7 -28.46 28.33 28.40
N THR A 8 -28.86 27.48 29.36
CA THR A 8 -28.01 27.02 30.46
C THR A 8 -26.66 26.49 29.95
N LEU A 9 -26.67 25.69 28.89
CA LEU A 9 -25.44 25.19 28.26
C LEU A 9 -24.55 26.32 27.73
N GLY A 10 -25.15 27.34 27.10
CA GLY A 10 -24.40 28.48 26.56
C GLY A 10 -23.82 29.38 27.65
N GLN A 11 -24.53 29.56 28.77
CA GLN A 11 -24.06 30.36 29.90
C GLN A 11 -22.92 29.69 30.69
N HIS A 12 -22.86 28.36 30.68
CA HIS A 12 -21.78 27.59 31.34
C HIS A 12 -20.63 27.21 30.41
N ALA A 13 -20.59 27.72 29.16
CA ALA A 13 -19.51 27.45 28.21
C ALA A 13 -18.55 28.65 28.11
N ASP A 14 -17.24 28.40 28.05
CA ASP A 14 -16.23 29.45 27.85
C ASP A 14 -16.36 30.13 26.48
N VAL A 15 -16.72 29.35 25.46
CA VAL A 15 -16.91 29.81 24.09
C VAL A 15 -18.15 29.16 23.49
N VAL A 16 -19.05 29.99 22.95
CA VAL A 16 -20.27 29.54 22.28
C VAL A 16 -20.12 29.63 20.76
N LEU A 17 -20.05 28.47 20.11
CA LEU A 17 -20.23 28.36 18.66
C LEU A 17 -21.73 28.32 18.35
N ASN A 18 -22.25 29.46 17.87
CA ASN A 18 -23.66 29.63 17.55
C ASN A 18 -23.98 29.06 16.15
N VAL A 19 -24.86 28.06 16.10
CA VAL A 19 -25.31 27.40 14.86
C VAL A 19 -26.81 27.62 14.61
N LYS A 20 -27.35 28.75 15.06
CA LYS A 20 -28.76 29.07 14.87
C LYS A 20 -29.10 29.11 13.37
N VAL A 21 -30.05 28.29 12.98
CA VAL A 21 -30.65 28.32 11.65
C VAL A 21 -31.98 29.08 11.70
N PRO A 22 -32.23 30.06 10.80
CA PRO A 22 -33.47 30.84 10.83
C PRO A 22 -34.74 30.03 10.50
N LYS A 23 -34.61 28.97 9.69
CA LYS A 23 -35.73 28.17 9.20
C LYS A 23 -35.27 26.77 8.81
N GLU A 24 -36.04 25.74 9.17
CA GLU A 24 -35.79 24.38 8.70
C GLU A 24 -36.22 24.22 7.23
N ALA A 25 -35.54 23.32 6.51
CA ALA A 25 -35.98 22.94 5.17
C ALA A 25 -37.28 22.12 5.19
N CYS A 26 -37.63 21.53 6.34
CA CYS A 26 -38.91 20.86 6.54
C CYS A 26 -40.06 21.89 6.43
N PRO A 27 -41.06 21.70 5.55
CA PRO A 27 -42.16 22.65 5.38
C PRO A 27 -42.96 22.90 6.67
N PHE A 28 -43.00 21.91 7.57
CA PHE A 28 -43.68 21.99 8.85
C PHE A 28 -42.80 22.49 10.00
N ASN A 29 -41.51 22.73 9.75
CA ASN A 29 -40.52 23.18 10.73
C ASN A 29 -40.43 22.29 12.00
N MET A 30 -40.81 21.01 11.88
CA MET A 30 -40.79 20.03 12.97
C MET A 30 -39.54 19.13 12.92
N ALA A 31 -39.18 18.67 11.73
CA ALA A 31 -38.00 17.82 11.56
C ALA A 31 -36.74 18.70 11.47
N PRO A 32 -35.71 18.40 12.27
CA PRO A 32 -34.46 19.16 12.23
C PRO A 32 -33.67 18.72 11.00
N THR A 33 -33.68 19.55 9.95
CA THR A 33 -33.06 19.24 8.66
C THR A 33 -31.87 20.15 8.39
N ALA A 34 -32.09 21.46 8.47
CA ALA A 34 -31.05 22.44 8.30
C ALA A 34 -30.22 22.59 9.58
N SER A 35 -30.85 22.50 10.76
CA SER A 35 -30.14 22.59 12.05
C SER A 35 -29.22 21.40 12.35
N THR A 36 -29.61 20.17 12.00
CA THR A 36 -28.73 18.99 12.11
C THR A 36 -27.53 19.12 11.19
N THR A 37 -27.75 19.53 9.94
CA THR A 37 -26.69 19.79 8.96
C THR A 37 -25.72 20.88 9.43
N ALA A 38 -26.24 22.02 9.90
CA ALA A 38 -25.42 23.12 10.42
C ALA A 38 -24.59 22.69 11.64
N SER A 39 -25.15 21.86 12.51
CA SER A 39 -24.44 21.34 13.68
C SER A 39 -23.32 20.37 13.28
N LEU A 40 -23.58 19.48 12.32
CA LEU A 40 -22.57 18.54 11.80
C LEU A 40 -21.40 19.30 11.15
N VAL A 41 -21.71 20.24 10.27
CA VAL A 41 -20.70 21.07 9.58
C VAL A 41 -19.87 21.88 10.58
N MET A 42 -20.48 22.44 11.62
CA MET A 42 -19.73 23.14 12.68
C MET A 42 -18.80 22.20 13.45
N GLY A 43 -19.25 20.96 13.72
CA GLY A 43 -18.41 19.93 14.33
C GLY A 43 -17.20 19.57 13.49
N ASP A 44 -17.39 19.37 12.19
CA ASP A 44 -16.31 19.08 11.24
C ASP A 44 -15.34 20.26 11.12
N ALA A 45 -15.86 21.49 10.98
CA ALA A 45 -15.04 22.70 10.90
C ALA A 45 -14.19 22.89 12.17
N LEU A 46 -14.77 22.69 13.36
CA LEU A 46 -14.03 22.75 14.61
C LEU A 46 -12.95 21.66 14.68
N SER A 47 -13.28 20.44 14.27
CA SER A 47 -12.33 19.33 14.25
C SER A 47 -11.14 19.61 13.32
N MET A 48 -11.39 20.16 12.13
CA MET A 48 -10.35 20.55 11.18
C MET A 48 -9.50 21.71 11.69
N ALA A 49 -10.11 22.72 12.32
CA ALA A 49 -9.38 23.84 12.92
C ALA A 49 -8.46 23.36 14.07
N VAL A 50 -8.94 22.44 14.91
CA VAL A 50 -8.12 21.85 15.98
C VAL A 50 -7.01 20.97 15.44
N LEU A 51 -7.28 20.19 14.38
CA LEU A 51 -6.30 19.35 13.68
C LEU A 51 -5.14 20.22 13.17
N ASP A 52 -5.45 21.33 12.49
CA ASP A 52 -4.47 22.26 11.95
C ASP A 52 -3.71 23.00 13.07
N ALA A 53 -4.42 23.57 14.05
CA ALA A 53 -3.80 24.31 15.16
C ALA A 53 -2.86 23.44 16.01
N ARG A 54 -3.10 22.13 16.09
CA ARG A 54 -2.22 21.17 16.77
C ARG A 54 -1.10 20.61 15.89
N GLY A 55 -1.03 21.01 14.61
CA GLY A 55 -0.05 20.51 13.65
C GLY A 55 -0.14 19.00 13.44
N PHE A 56 -1.36 18.44 13.49
CA PHE A 56 -1.60 17.00 13.45
C PHE A 56 -1.20 16.41 12.08
N LYS A 57 -0.30 15.43 12.09
CA LYS A 57 0.28 14.84 10.88
C LYS A 57 -0.38 13.51 10.53
N LYS A 58 -0.18 13.06 9.29
CA LYS A 58 -0.55 11.70 8.85
C LYS A 58 0.06 10.61 9.73
N SER A 59 1.29 10.80 10.20
CA SER A 59 1.95 9.87 11.14
C SER A 59 1.21 9.77 12.48
N ASP A 60 0.65 10.88 12.97
CA ASP A 60 -0.10 10.91 14.23
C ASP A 60 -1.44 10.20 14.07
N PHE A 61 -2.10 10.34 12.91
CA PHE A 61 -3.30 9.58 12.58
C PHE A 61 -3.03 8.08 12.63
N ALA A 62 -1.95 7.66 12.00
CA ALA A 62 -1.54 6.27 11.89
C ALA A 62 -1.26 5.64 13.27
N GLN A 63 -0.55 6.37 14.15
CA GLN A 63 -0.25 5.94 15.51
C GLN A 63 -1.45 5.91 16.44
N ARG A 64 -2.42 6.81 16.25
CA ARG A 64 -3.62 6.89 17.09
C ARG A 64 -4.74 5.95 16.64
N HIS A 65 -4.71 5.48 15.39
CA HIS A 65 -5.71 4.59 14.83
C HIS A 65 -5.08 3.36 14.13
N PRO A 66 -4.13 2.65 14.76
CA PRO A 66 -3.37 1.58 14.10
C PRO A 66 -4.25 0.38 13.73
N SER A 67 -5.33 0.14 14.48
CA SER A 67 -6.33 -0.91 14.20
C SER A 67 -7.36 -0.47 13.16
N GLY A 68 -7.46 0.83 12.88
CA GLY A 68 -8.34 1.37 11.88
C GLY A 68 -7.77 1.15 10.48
N ALA A 69 -8.65 0.96 9.52
CA ALA A 69 -8.33 0.67 8.13
C ALA A 69 -7.29 1.68 7.57
N ILE A 70 -7.59 2.98 7.65
CA ILE A 70 -6.71 4.07 7.18
C ILE A 70 -5.38 4.11 7.95
N GLY A 71 -5.41 3.99 9.29
CA GLY A 71 -4.19 4.07 10.09
C GLY A 71 -3.25 2.89 9.85
N ARG A 72 -3.82 1.69 9.68
CA ARG A 72 -3.09 0.49 9.29
C ARG A 72 -2.41 0.65 7.93
N ALA A 73 -3.13 1.18 6.92
CA ALA A 73 -2.58 1.42 5.59
C ALA A 73 -1.38 2.41 5.60
N LEU A 74 -1.37 3.36 6.56
CA LEU A 74 -0.29 4.33 6.71
C LEU A 74 0.97 3.76 7.42
N LEU A 75 0.86 2.66 8.15
CA LEU A 75 1.98 2.05 8.87
C LEU A 75 2.55 0.79 8.22
N LEU A 76 1.73 0.11 7.41
CA LEU A 76 2.09 -1.20 6.88
C LEU A 76 3.28 -1.11 5.93
N ARG A 77 4.32 -1.89 6.22
CA ARG A 77 5.55 -1.91 5.44
C ARG A 77 5.53 -3.05 4.43
N VAL A 78 6.38 -2.92 3.42
CA VAL A 78 6.63 -4.00 2.45
C VAL A 78 7.12 -5.27 3.14
N GLY A 79 8.01 -5.13 4.14
CA GLY A 79 8.51 -6.26 4.92
C GLY A 79 7.41 -7.07 5.62
N ASP A 80 6.28 -6.43 5.97
CA ASP A 80 5.15 -7.10 6.65
C ASP A 80 4.31 -7.95 5.69
N ILE A 81 4.41 -7.72 4.38
CA ILE A 81 3.57 -8.36 3.35
C ILE A 81 4.36 -9.17 2.33
N MET A 82 5.68 -8.98 2.27
CA MET A 82 6.51 -9.67 1.29
C MET A 82 6.56 -11.18 1.59
N ARG A 83 6.56 -11.95 0.52
CA ARG A 83 6.90 -13.36 0.54
C ARG A 83 8.38 -13.51 0.91
N SER A 84 8.65 -14.27 1.96
CA SER A 84 9.99 -14.47 2.55
C SER A 84 10.33 -15.96 2.66
N GLY A 85 11.60 -16.28 2.92
CA GLY A 85 12.05 -17.67 3.10
C GLY A 85 11.79 -18.53 1.85
N SER A 86 11.13 -19.68 2.01
CA SER A 86 10.81 -20.59 0.90
C SER A 86 9.85 -19.99 -0.14
N ARG A 87 9.15 -18.90 0.19
CA ARG A 87 8.29 -18.16 -0.74
C ARG A 87 9.02 -17.03 -1.48
N ASN A 88 10.32 -16.83 -1.23
CA ASN A 88 11.16 -15.88 -1.96
C ASN A 88 12.05 -16.63 -2.95
N PRO A 89 11.64 -16.76 -4.23
CA PRO A 89 12.40 -17.49 -5.22
C PRO A 89 13.67 -16.73 -5.63
N ILE A 90 14.83 -17.35 -5.40
CA ILE A 90 16.14 -16.83 -5.78
C ILE A 90 16.90 -17.89 -6.56
N ALA A 91 17.47 -17.52 -7.70
CA ALA A 91 18.31 -18.39 -8.52
C ALA A 91 19.61 -17.69 -8.93
N HIS A 92 20.71 -18.45 -9.04
CA HIS A 92 21.97 -17.90 -9.52
C HIS A 92 21.94 -17.68 -11.03
N GLN A 93 22.56 -16.61 -11.53
CA GLN A 93 22.52 -16.23 -12.95
C GLN A 93 23.07 -17.28 -13.93
N THR A 94 23.83 -18.28 -13.46
CA THR A 94 24.35 -19.38 -14.29
C THR A 94 23.46 -20.61 -14.30
N MET A 95 22.41 -20.64 -13.47
CA MET A 95 21.45 -21.74 -13.41
C MET A 95 20.63 -21.79 -14.71
N PRO A 96 20.33 -22.98 -15.24
CA PRO A 96 19.47 -23.10 -16.42
C PRO A 96 18.02 -22.75 -16.08
N VAL A 97 17.26 -22.34 -17.09
CA VAL A 97 15.85 -21.96 -16.93
C VAL A 97 15.03 -23.09 -16.31
N ARG A 98 15.23 -24.35 -16.73
CA ARG A 98 14.48 -25.50 -16.20
C ARG A 98 14.55 -25.63 -14.67
N ASP A 99 15.71 -25.39 -14.08
CA ASP A 99 15.91 -25.50 -12.62
C ASP A 99 15.27 -24.30 -11.91
N ALA A 100 15.34 -23.12 -12.53
CA ALA A 100 14.69 -21.92 -12.03
C ALA A 100 13.17 -22.07 -11.97
N LEU A 101 12.56 -22.78 -12.94
CA LEU A 101 11.12 -23.06 -12.96
C LEU A 101 10.69 -23.95 -11.79
N LEU A 102 11.54 -24.88 -11.34
CA LEU A 102 11.26 -25.68 -10.14
C LEU A 102 11.22 -24.80 -8.89
N ILE A 103 12.18 -23.88 -8.75
CA ILE A 103 12.23 -22.89 -7.65
C ILE A 103 10.97 -22.01 -7.65
N MET A 104 10.55 -21.53 -8.83
CA MET A 104 9.32 -20.74 -8.99
C MET A 104 8.08 -21.53 -8.56
N GLY A 105 8.01 -22.81 -8.95
CA GLY A 105 6.93 -23.73 -8.58
C GLY A 105 6.83 -23.97 -7.07
N GLU A 106 7.95 -24.25 -6.41
CA GLU A 106 8.02 -24.43 -4.94
C GLU A 106 7.60 -23.15 -4.19
N ALA A 107 8.07 -22.00 -4.67
CA ALA A 107 7.73 -20.69 -4.11
C ALA A 107 6.32 -20.20 -4.45
N LYS A 108 5.60 -20.88 -5.36
CA LYS A 108 4.32 -20.46 -5.93
C LYS A 108 4.36 -19.01 -6.40
N SER A 109 5.34 -18.68 -7.23
CA SER A 109 5.57 -17.33 -7.74
C SER A 109 5.76 -17.35 -9.25
N GLY A 110 5.22 -16.33 -9.93
CA GLY A 110 5.36 -16.15 -11.37
C GLY A 110 6.71 -15.56 -11.81
N SER A 111 7.62 -15.33 -10.86
CA SER A 111 8.97 -14.85 -11.13
C SER A 111 10.02 -15.36 -10.16
N VAL A 112 11.29 -15.18 -10.51
CA VAL A 112 12.46 -15.52 -9.70
C VAL A 112 13.48 -14.40 -9.74
N SER A 113 14.01 -14.05 -8.57
CA SER A 113 15.12 -13.11 -8.44
C SER A 113 16.41 -13.77 -8.90
N VAL A 114 17.06 -13.19 -9.90
CA VAL A 114 18.33 -13.70 -10.40
C VAL A 114 19.48 -12.98 -9.72
N VAL A 115 20.37 -13.71 -9.06
CA VAL A 115 21.51 -13.16 -8.33
C VAL A 115 22.85 -13.47 -8.99
N ASN A 116 23.82 -12.57 -8.80
CA ASN A 116 25.21 -12.82 -9.16
C ASN A 116 25.95 -13.64 -8.08
N LYS A 117 27.24 -13.90 -8.32
CA LYS A 117 28.12 -14.65 -7.41
C LYS A 117 28.23 -14.07 -5.98
N ASN A 118 27.90 -12.79 -5.79
CA ASN A 118 27.95 -12.10 -4.50
C ASN A 118 26.56 -12.03 -3.83
N GLY A 119 25.56 -12.76 -4.34
CA GLY A 119 24.18 -12.72 -3.85
C GLY A 119 23.42 -11.44 -4.19
N LYS A 120 23.97 -10.57 -5.04
CA LYS A 120 23.33 -9.30 -5.42
C LYS A 120 22.36 -9.51 -6.57
N LEU A 121 21.24 -8.80 -6.54
CA LEU A 121 20.25 -8.84 -7.60
C LEU A 121 20.87 -8.41 -8.94
N ALA A 122 20.91 -9.34 -9.88
CA ALA A 122 21.38 -9.16 -11.25
C ALA A 122 20.22 -8.97 -12.24
N GLY A 123 19.08 -9.61 -11.99
CA GLY A 123 17.92 -9.56 -12.87
C GLY A 123 16.68 -10.21 -12.26
N VAL A 124 15.62 -10.30 -13.06
CA VAL A 124 14.43 -11.09 -12.78
C VAL A 124 14.11 -11.95 -14.00
N PHE A 125 13.56 -13.14 -13.78
CA PHE A 125 12.97 -13.95 -14.84
C PHE A 125 11.53 -14.28 -14.45
N THR A 126 10.62 -14.26 -15.42
CA THR A 126 9.17 -14.38 -15.20
C THR A 126 8.53 -15.39 -16.15
N ASP A 127 7.32 -15.87 -15.85
CA ASP A 127 6.54 -16.68 -16.79
C ASP A 127 6.29 -15.96 -18.12
N GLY A 128 6.16 -14.63 -18.07
CA GLY A 128 6.07 -13.78 -19.26
C GLY A 128 7.35 -13.79 -20.10
N ASP A 129 8.52 -13.86 -19.47
CA ASP A 129 9.80 -14.03 -20.17
C ASP A 129 9.91 -15.43 -20.77
N LEU A 130 9.55 -16.47 -20.01
CA LEU A 130 9.53 -17.85 -20.51
C LEU A 130 8.68 -17.96 -21.79
N ARG A 131 7.43 -17.48 -21.74
CA ARG A 131 6.53 -17.49 -22.90
C ARG A 131 7.12 -16.75 -24.10
N ARG A 132 7.78 -15.60 -23.87
CA ARG A 132 8.38 -14.79 -24.94
C ARG A 132 9.61 -15.46 -25.58
N HIS A 133 10.40 -16.18 -24.79
CA HIS A 133 11.60 -16.87 -25.29
C HIS A 133 11.27 -18.20 -25.95
N LEU A 134 10.30 -18.98 -25.43
CA LEU A 134 9.82 -20.22 -26.06
C LEU A 134 9.30 -19.99 -27.49
N ALA A 135 8.77 -18.80 -27.78
CA ALA A 135 8.32 -18.46 -29.14
C ALA A 135 9.47 -18.22 -30.14
N LYS A 136 10.72 -18.17 -29.67
CA LYS A 136 11.90 -17.80 -30.47
C LYS A 136 13.00 -18.85 -30.46
N ASP A 137 13.10 -19.64 -29.40
CA ASP A 137 14.20 -20.55 -29.14
C ASP A 137 13.68 -21.83 -28.47
N ASP A 138 13.82 -22.96 -29.18
CA ASP A 138 13.37 -24.28 -28.72
C ASP A 138 14.20 -24.79 -27.53
N ASP A 139 15.43 -24.28 -27.35
CA ASP A 139 16.39 -24.73 -26.32
C ASP A 139 16.44 -23.79 -25.10
N VAL A 140 15.47 -22.87 -24.95
CA VAL A 140 15.45 -21.88 -23.86
C VAL A 140 15.59 -22.50 -22.46
N LEU A 141 15.08 -23.72 -22.28
CA LEU A 141 15.09 -24.42 -20.99
C LEU A 141 16.52 -24.73 -20.50
N ASP A 142 17.46 -24.89 -21.43
CA ASP A 142 18.88 -25.19 -21.15
C ASP A 142 19.75 -23.93 -21.12
N LEU A 143 19.21 -22.77 -21.49
CA LEU A 143 19.94 -21.51 -21.41
C LEU A 143 20.13 -21.07 -19.96
N PRO A 144 21.29 -20.48 -19.62
CA PRO A 144 21.50 -19.87 -18.32
C PRO A 144 20.62 -18.61 -18.18
N LEU A 145 20.10 -18.38 -16.97
CA LEU A 145 19.28 -17.20 -16.64
C LEU A 145 19.93 -15.87 -17.07
N ALA A 146 21.25 -15.74 -17.00
CA ALA A 146 21.99 -14.54 -17.42
C ALA A 146 21.73 -14.10 -18.87
N LYS A 147 21.33 -15.04 -19.75
CA LYS A 147 21.01 -14.78 -21.17
C LYS A 147 19.56 -14.35 -21.38
N VAL A 148 18.64 -14.78 -20.51
CA VAL A 148 17.19 -14.63 -20.72
C VAL A 148 16.51 -13.69 -19.72
N MET A 149 17.16 -13.37 -18.61
CA MET A 149 16.61 -12.50 -17.56
C MET A 149 16.43 -11.06 -18.03
N THR A 150 15.41 -10.39 -17.49
CA THR A 150 15.26 -8.95 -17.57
C THR A 150 16.29 -8.29 -16.64
N ARG A 151 17.21 -7.52 -17.22
CA ARG A 151 18.23 -6.77 -16.48
C ARG A 151 17.61 -5.51 -15.88
N ARG A 152 18.02 -5.17 -14.66
CA ARG A 152 17.52 -4.01 -13.89
C ARG A 152 16.00 -4.06 -13.62
N PRO A 153 15.51 -5.07 -12.89
CA PRO A 153 14.12 -5.13 -12.49
C PRO A 153 13.74 -3.94 -11.61
N THR A 154 12.44 -3.62 -11.60
CA THR A 154 11.86 -2.72 -10.60
C THR A 154 12.01 -3.35 -9.22
N THR A 155 12.49 -2.58 -8.24
CA THR A 155 12.73 -3.05 -6.88
C THR A 155 12.13 -2.10 -5.86
N ILE A 156 11.83 -2.63 -4.68
CA ILE A 156 11.41 -1.83 -3.52
C ILE A 156 12.21 -2.23 -2.28
N ARG A 157 12.21 -1.34 -1.29
CA ARG A 157 12.80 -1.52 0.02
C ARG A 157 11.85 -2.24 0.97
N GLU A 158 12.35 -3.07 1.87
CA GLU A 158 11.52 -3.71 2.92
C GLU A 158 10.89 -2.68 3.87
N ASP A 159 11.57 -1.56 4.10
CA ASP A 159 11.14 -0.48 4.98
C ASP A 159 10.21 0.54 4.30
N ALA A 160 9.97 0.40 2.99
CA ALA A 160 8.98 1.22 2.29
C ALA A 160 7.54 0.87 2.73
N LEU A 161 6.63 1.82 2.52
CA LEU A 161 5.22 1.58 2.80
C LEU A 161 4.61 0.65 1.74
N ALA A 162 3.66 -0.19 2.14
CA ALA A 162 2.89 -1.02 1.23
C ALA A 162 2.16 -0.18 0.17
N ALA A 163 1.77 1.06 0.51
CA ALA A 163 1.21 2.03 -0.43
C ALA A 163 2.16 2.37 -1.59
N ASP A 164 3.47 2.42 -1.36
CA ASP A 164 4.46 2.63 -2.43
C ASP A 164 4.53 1.43 -3.37
N ALA A 165 4.41 0.21 -2.86
CA ALA A 165 4.32 -0.99 -3.69
C ALA A 165 3.08 -0.94 -4.61
N ILE A 166 1.91 -0.61 -4.06
CA ILE A 166 0.65 -0.45 -4.82
C ILE A 166 0.82 0.58 -5.94
N ARG A 167 1.45 1.72 -5.63
CA ARG A 167 1.72 2.77 -6.62
C ARG A 167 2.62 2.26 -7.74
N ILE A 168 3.69 1.56 -7.41
CA ILE A 168 4.60 0.96 -8.41
C ILE A 168 3.87 -0.02 -9.31
N PHE A 169 3.02 -0.89 -8.75
CA PHE A 169 2.23 -1.84 -9.55
C PHE A 169 1.34 -1.13 -10.57
N ASN A 170 0.62 -0.08 -10.14
CA ASN A 170 -0.25 0.70 -11.02
C ASN A 170 0.53 1.45 -12.12
N GLU A 171 1.72 1.98 -11.80
CA GLU A 171 2.54 2.76 -12.75
C GLU A 171 3.31 1.89 -13.74
N ARG A 172 3.75 0.70 -13.33
CA ARG A 172 4.69 -0.14 -14.09
C ARG A 172 4.03 -1.33 -14.79
N ASN A 173 2.77 -1.63 -14.50
CA ASN A 173 2.04 -2.78 -15.05
C ASN A 173 2.84 -4.09 -14.92
N ILE A 174 3.31 -4.37 -13.71
CA ILE A 174 4.03 -5.59 -13.34
C ILE A 174 3.20 -6.39 -12.33
N ASP A 175 3.42 -7.69 -12.24
CA ASP A 175 2.73 -8.55 -11.26
C ASP A 175 3.58 -8.84 -10.03
N ASP A 176 4.91 -8.84 -10.17
CA ASP A 176 5.84 -9.11 -9.08
C ASP A 176 6.81 -7.94 -8.88
N LEU A 177 7.11 -7.64 -7.61
CA LEU A 177 8.03 -6.59 -7.20
C LEU A 177 9.09 -7.16 -6.25
N ILE A 178 10.36 -7.06 -6.66
CA ILE A 178 11.47 -7.62 -5.90
C ILE A 178 11.83 -6.71 -4.72
N VAL A 179 11.86 -7.27 -3.52
CA VAL A 179 12.23 -6.56 -2.29
C VAL A 179 13.72 -6.74 -2.02
N VAL A 180 14.44 -5.63 -1.86
CA VAL A 180 15.89 -5.64 -1.65
C VAL A 180 16.32 -4.94 -0.37
N ASN A 181 17.35 -5.51 0.27
CA ASN A 181 18.00 -4.90 1.43
C ASN A 181 19.04 -3.83 1.04
N ALA A 182 19.67 -3.18 2.04
CA ALA A 182 20.56 -2.02 1.82
C ALA A 182 21.76 -2.34 0.91
N LYS A 183 22.13 -3.62 0.87
CA LYS A 183 23.22 -4.12 0.06
C LYS A 183 22.76 -4.62 -1.32
N ARG A 184 21.51 -4.40 -1.75
CA ARG A 184 20.89 -4.95 -2.99
C ARG A 184 20.80 -6.48 -3.07
N GLU A 185 20.68 -7.16 -1.93
CA GLU A 185 20.32 -8.58 -1.91
C GLU A 185 18.79 -8.72 -1.95
N PRO A 186 18.23 -9.62 -2.78
CA PRO A 186 16.78 -9.88 -2.78
C PRO A 186 16.41 -10.65 -1.52
N ILE A 187 15.60 -10.03 -0.67
CA ILE A 187 15.19 -10.58 0.63
C ILE A 187 13.70 -10.97 0.66
N GLY A 188 12.95 -10.57 -0.35
CA GLY A 188 11.56 -10.98 -0.51
C GLY A 188 10.99 -10.59 -1.86
N LEU A 189 9.71 -10.92 -2.04
CA LEU A 189 8.94 -10.64 -3.24
C LEU A 189 7.51 -10.24 -2.86
N VAL A 190 6.99 -9.17 -3.46
CA VAL A 190 5.58 -8.80 -3.33
C VAL A 190 4.89 -9.13 -4.65
N ASP A 191 3.77 -9.82 -4.56
CA ASP A 191 2.93 -10.19 -5.70
C ASP A 191 1.65 -9.33 -5.69
N SER A 192 1.20 -8.89 -6.86
CA SER A 192 0.02 -8.05 -7.03
C SER A 192 -1.25 -8.72 -6.50
N GLN A 193 -1.30 -10.06 -6.49
CA GLN A 193 -2.40 -10.86 -5.94
C GLN A 193 -2.43 -10.88 -4.40
N ASP A 194 -1.34 -10.47 -3.73
CA ASP A 194 -1.33 -10.29 -2.28
C ASP A 194 -1.90 -8.93 -1.86
N LEU A 195 -2.07 -7.98 -2.81
CA LEU A 195 -2.57 -6.64 -2.55
C LEU A 195 -4.07 -6.52 -2.19
N PRO A 196 -5.00 -7.40 -2.62
CA PRO A 196 -6.40 -7.33 -2.17
C PRO A 196 -6.52 -7.44 -0.63
N LYS A 197 -5.58 -8.13 0.04
CA LYS A 197 -5.49 -8.15 1.51
C LYS A 197 -5.14 -6.78 2.11
N LEU A 198 -4.60 -5.87 1.30
CA LEU A 198 -4.29 -4.47 1.63
C LEU A 198 -5.41 -3.51 1.28
N LYS A 199 -6.15 -3.79 0.22
CA LYS A 199 -7.25 -2.96 -0.30
C LYS A 199 -8.59 -3.15 0.42
N ALA A 200 -8.71 -4.12 1.34
CA ALA A 200 -9.91 -4.36 2.15
C ALA A 200 -10.08 -3.33 3.29
N VAL A 201 -9.73 -2.08 3.00
CA VAL A 201 -9.67 -0.94 3.92
C VAL A 201 -10.31 0.27 3.26
#